data_AF-A0A7S2VV25-F1
#
_entry.id   AF-A0A7S2VV25-F1
#
_cell.length_a   1.000
_cell.length_b   1.000
_cell.length_c   1.000
_cell.angle_alpha   90.00
_cell.angle_beta   90.00
_cell.angle_gamma   90.00
#
_symmetry.space_group_name_H-M   'P 1'
#
loop_
_entity.id
_entity.type
_entity.pdbx_description
1 polymer ?
#
loop_
_entity_poly.entity_id
_entity_poly.type
_entity_poly.pdbx_seq_one_letter_code
_entity_poly.pdbx_strand_id
1 'polypeptide(L)'
;SNTFLIRKKDLQTAIFTMADNSKEAVDRKSSLEEGTFEILYEMSRVLNCGLDRQTLSILISLCENGVNPEALSSVVKELRRETSALQENEENEVKSNTTR
;
A
#
# COMPACT_ATOMS: atom_id res chain seq x y z
N SER A 1 -21.44 -53.29 13.05
CA SER A 1 -21.97 -52.04 12.46
C SER A 1 -21.37 -50.73 13.00
N ASN A 2 -20.64 -50.72 14.13
CA ASN A 2 -20.11 -49.46 14.72
C ASN A 2 -18.84 -48.90 14.05
N THR A 3 -18.00 -49.74 13.45
CA THR A 3 -16.73 -49.31 12.82
C THR A 3 -16.91 -48.43 11.57
N PHE A 4 -18.03 -48.59 10.84
CA PHE A 4 -18.33 -47.77 9.66
C PHE A 4 -18.85 -46.37 10.04
N LEU A 5 -19.64 -46.26 11.12
CA LEU A 5 -20.12 -44.98 11.62
C LEU A 5 -18.99 -44.14 12.24
N ILE A 6 -18.04 -44.77 12.93
CA ILE A 6 -16.87 -44.09 13.50
C ILE A 6 -16.05 -43.43 12.38
N ARG A 7 -15.69 -44.18 11.33
CA ARG A 7 -14.98 -43.64 10.16
C ARG A 7 -15.73 -42.51 9.45
N LYS A 8 -17.07 -42.59 9.37
CA LYS A 8 -17.88 -41.52 8.77
C LYS A 8 -17.85 -40.24 9.60
N LYS A 9 -17.88 -40.35 10.94
CA LYS A 9 -17.71 -39.21 11.85
C LYS A 9 -16.31 -38.63 11.78
N ASP A 10 -15.27 -39.46 11.77
CA ASP A 10 -13.88 -39.00 11.68
C ASP A 10 -13.62 -38.22 10.39
N LEU A 11 -14.17 -38.69 9.27
CA LEU A 11 -14.06 -38.01 7.98
C LEU A 11 -14.82 -36.67 7.97
N GLN A 12 -16.01 -36.64 8.56
CA GLN A 12 -16.81 -35.42 8.65
C GLN A 12 -16.15 -34.37 9.56
N THR A 13 -15.56 -34.80 10.68
CA THR A 13 -14.78 -33.94 11.58
C THR A 13 -13.53 -33.41 10.87
N ALA A 14 -12.79 -34.26 10.15
CA ALA A 14 -11.58 -33.83 9.43
C ALA A 14 -11.88 -32.79 8.33
N ILE A 15 -12.96 -32.99 7.56
CA ILE A 15 -13.39 -32.03 6.53
C ILE A 15 -13.77 -30.68 7.16
N PHE A 16 -14.49 -30.70 8.30
CA PHE A 16 -14.87 -29.49 9.01
C PHE A 16 -13.65 -28.72 9.55
N THR A 17 -12.71 -29.41 10.21
CA THR A 17 -11.49 -28.79 10.74
C THR A 17 -10.57 -28.21 9.65
N MET A 18 -10.51 -28.85 8.48
CA MET A 18 -9.72 -28.32 7.35
C MET A 18 -10.31 -27.04 6.75
N ALA A 19 -11.64 -26.90 6.75
CA ALA A 19 -12.30 -25.70 6.24
C ALA A 19 -12.05 -24.46 7.12
N ASP A 20 -12.04 -24.62 8.45
CA ASP A 20 -11.82 -23.52 9.39
C ASP A 20 -10.38 -22.99 9.37
N ASN A 21 -9.39 -23.88 9.20
CA ASN A 21 -7.97 -23.47 9.09
C ASN A 21 -7.67 -22.56 7.88
N SER A 22 -8.47 -22.65 6.81
CA SER A 22 -8.28 -21.79 5.64
C SER A 22 -8.73 -20.34 5.89
N LYS A 23 -9.59 -20.09 6.89
CA LYS A 23 -10.14 -18.77 7.18
C LYS A 23 -9.19 -17.94 8.07
N GLU A 24 -8.56 -18.57 9.05
CA GLU A 24 -7.60 -17.90 9.96
C GLU A 24 -6.27 -17.52 9.28
N ALA A 25 -5.90 -18.18 8.19
CA ALA A 25 -4.68 -17.84 7.44
C ALA A 25 -4.83 -16.55 6.62
N VAL A 26 -6.05 -16.22 6.19
CA VAL A 26 -6.33 -15.06 5.33
C VAL A 26 -6.38 -13.76 6.16
N ASP A 27 -6.99 -13.78 7.35
CA ASP A 27 -7.08 -12.61 8.23
C ASP A 27 -5.72 -12.15 8.78
N ARG A 28 -4.77 -13.07 8.97
CA ARG A 28 -3.43 -12.69 9.42
C ARG A 28 -2.65 -11.94 8.36
N LYS A 29 -2.87 -12.22 7.08
CA LYS A 29 -2.12 -11.59 5.99
C LYS A 29 -2.55 -10.14 5.76
N SER A 30 -3.85 -9.87 5.78
CA SER A 30 -4.38 -8.50 5.63
C SER A 30 -3.93 -7.57 6.78
N SER A 31 -3.95 -8.07 8.03
CA SER A 31 -3.52 -7.27 9.19
C SER A 31 -2.05 -6.85 9.14
N LEU A 32 -1.20 -7.66 8.51
CA LEU A 32 0.23 -7.38 8.39
C LEU A 32 0.48 -6.33 7.30
N GLU A 33 -0.19 -6.44 6.16
CA GLU A 33 -0.06 -5.47 5.05
C GLU A 33 -0.50 -4.07 5.51
N GLU A 34 -1.61 -3.96 6.24
CA GLU A 34 -2.05 -2.68 6.83
C GLU A 34 -1.05 -2.13 7.85
N GLY A 35 -0.57 -2.95 8.79
CA GLY A 35 0.41 -2.51 9.79
C GLY A 35 1.75 -2.08 9.18
N THR A 36 2.20 -2.77 8.13
CA THR A 36 3.46 -2.44 7.44
C THR A 36 3.33 -1.12 6.67
N PHE A 37 2.18 -0.90 6.03
CA PHE A 37 1.90 0.35 5.33
C PHE A 37 1.87 1.55 6.28
N GLU A 38 1.23 1.43 7.45
CA GLU A 38 1.18 2.49 8.45
C GLU A 38 2.59 2.90 8.93
N ILE A 39 3.46 1.91 9.18
CA ILE A 39 4.85 2.17 9.57
C ILE A 39 5.60 2.92 8.47
N LEU A 40 5.45 2.51 7.20
CA LEU A 40 6.06 3.18 6.06
C LEU A 40 5.56 4.62 5.90
N TYR A 41 4.27 4.85 6.13
CA TYR A 41 3.68 6.19 6.10
C TYR A 41 4.26 7.08 7.20
N GLU A 42 4.34 6.59 8.43
CA GLU A 42 4.95 7.33 9.54
C GLU A 42 6.44 7.61 9.30
N MET A 43 7.19 6.66 8.74
CA MET A 43 8.58 6.90 8.30
C MET A 43 8.67 8.04 7.28
N SER A 44 7.79 8.06 6.28
CA SER A 44 7.76 9.12 5.26
C SER A 44 7.45 10.50 5.85
N ARG A 45 6.64 10.55 6.93
CA ARG A 45 6.33 11.79 7.66
C ARG A 45 7.51 12.27 8.48
N VAL A 46 8.19 11.38 9.20
CA VAL A 46 9.40 11.71 9.98
C VAL A 46 10.51 12.25 9.08
N LEU A 47 10.69 11.65 7.90
CA LEU A 47 11.65 12.09 6.88
C LEU A 47 11.15 13.28 6.05
N ASN A 48 9.95 13.79 6.34
CA ASN A 48 9.32 14.93 5.70
C ASN A 48 9.29 14.83 4.16
N CYS A 49 9.05 13.61 3.64
CA CYS A 49 8.99 13.36 2.20
C CYS A 49 7.76 14.00 1.52
N GLY A 50 6.77 14.44 2.31
CA GLY A 50 5.55 15.10 1.82
C GLY A 50 4.68 14.20 0.94
N LEU A 51 4.75 12.87 1.13
CA LEU A 51 3.97 11.88 0.39
C LEU A 51 2.61 11.70 1.04
N ASP A 52 1.54 11.77 0.24
CA ASP A 52 0.20 11.40 0.69
C ASP A 52 0.04 9.87 0.73
N ARG A 53 -0.93 9.37 1.52
CA ARG A 53 -1.22 7.93 1.62
C ARG A 53 -1.47 7.30 0.25
N GLN A 54 -2.19 7.99 -0.64
CA GLN A 54 -2.44 7.48 -1.99
C GLN A 54 -1.14 7.39 -2.80
N THR A 55 -0.30 8.42 -2.73
CA THR A 55 0.99 8.43 -3.43
C THR A 55 1.89 7.31 -2.94
N LEU A 56 1.99 7.12 -1.61
CA LEU A 56 2.81 6.06 -1.04
C LEU A 56 2.34 4.67 -1.48
N SER A 57 1.02 4.43 -1.50
CA SER A 57 0.45 3.18 -1.99
C SER A 57 0.82 2.90 -3.45
N ILE A 58 0.71 3.91 -4.32
CA ILE A 58 1.11 3.79 -5.74
C ILE A 58 2.60 3.47 -5.86
N LEU A 59 3.47 4.16 -5.10
CA LEU A 59 4.91 3.92 -5.14
C LEU A 59 5.27 2.50 -4.68
N ILE A 60 4.60 1.98 -3.65
CA ILE A 60 4.77 0.60 -3.18
C ILE A 60 4.35 -0.38 -4.27
N SER A 61 3.17 -0.21 -4.88
CA SER A 61 2.72 -1.07 -5.98
C SER A 61 3.66 -1.03 -7.18
N LEU A 62 4.23 0.12 -7.52
CA LEU A 62 5.24 0.22 -8.58
C LEU A 62 6.52 -0.56 -8.22
N CYS A 63 6.99 -0.45 -6.98
CA CYS A 63 8.13 -1.22 -6.49
C CYS A 63 7.85 -2.74 -6.50
N GLU A 64 6.65 -3.17 -6.12
CA GLU A 64 6.23 -4.58 -6.19
C GLU A 64 6.20 -5.13 -7.61
N ASN A 65 5.95 -4.26 -8.61
CA ASN A 65 6.03 -4.60 -10.04
C ASN A 65 7.47 -4.63 -10.58
N GLY A 66 8.49 -4.46 -9.73
CA GLY A 66 9.91 -4.55 -10.10
C GLY A 66 10.52 -3.23 -10.59
N VAL A 67 9.85 -2.09 -10.35
CA VAL A 67 10.44 -0.78 -10.61
C VAL A 67 11.55 -0.49 -9.61
N ASN A 68 12.70 0.01 -10.09
CA ASN A 68 13.81 0.39 -9.22
C ASN A 68 13.42 1.59 -8.32
N PRO A 69 13.46 1.46 -6.99
CA PRO A 69 13.12 2.54 -6.06
C PRO A 69 14.01 3.78 -6.22
N GLU A 70 15.28 3.62 -6.63
CA GLU A 70 16.19 4.76 -6.85
C GLU A 70 15.78 5.60 -8.07
N ALA A 71 15.41 4.92 -9.16
CA ALA A 71 14.91 5.58 -10.36
C ALA A 71 13.55 6.26 -10.08
N LEU A 72 12.67 5.57 -9.35
CA LEU A 72 11.38 6.10 -8.94
C LEU A 72 11.52 7.35 -8.06
N SER A 73 12.47 7.37 -7.12
CA SER A 73 12.78 8.54 -6.30
C SER A 73 13.18 9.75 -7.15
N SER A 74 14.00 9.52 -8.18
CA SER A 74 14.47 10.59 -9.08
C SER A 74 13.32 11.19 -9.87
N VAL A 75 12.44 10.36 -10.42
CA VAL A 75 11.24 10.80 -11.16
C VAL A 75 10.29 11.58 -10.25
N VAL A 76 10.01 11.08 -9.05
CA VAL A 76 9.13 11.76 -8.09
C VAL A 76 9.70 13.13 -7.67
N LYS A 77 11.01 13.25 -7.51
CA LYS A 77 11.67 14.52 -7.20
C LYS A 77 11.56 15.52 -8.35
N GLU A 78 11.80 15.08 -9.58
CA GLU A 78 11.68 15.96 -10.75
C GLU A 78 10.24 16.43 -10.95
N LEU A 79 9.26 15.53 -10.86
CA LEU A 79 7.83 15.89 -10.96
C LEU A 79 7.42 16.93 -9.91
N ARG A 80 7.89 16.78 -8.67
CA ARG A 80 7.63 17.78 -7.61
C ARG A 80 8.24 19.14 -7.95
N ARG A 81 9.48 19.14 -8.45
CA ARG A 81 10.19 20.36 -8.84
C ARG A 81 9.50 21.07 -9.99
N GLU A 82 9.09 20.34 -11.03
CA GLU A 82 8.34 20.89 -12.17
C GLU A 82 6.99 21.46 -11.70
N THR A 83 6.25 20.74 -10.85
CA THR A 83 4.96 21.21 -10.32
C THR A 83 5.13 22.51 -9.53
N SER A 84 6.14 22.61 -8.67
CA SER A 84 6.43 23.85 -7.94
C SER A 84 6.85 24.99 -8.86
N ALA A 85 7.65 24.72 -9.90
CA ALA A 85 8.05 25.72 -10.87
C ALA A 85 6.87 26.24 -11.71
N LEU A 86 5.92 25.37 -12.06
CA LEU A 86 4.68 25.77 -12.74
C LEU A 86 3.82 26.68 -11.84
N GLN A 87 3.67 26.33 -10.56
CA GLN A 87 2.94 27.15 -9.59
C GLN A 87 3.59 28.53 -9.38
N GLU A 88 4.91 28.59 -9.30
CA GLU A 88 5.64 29.87 -9.18
C GLU A 88 5.49 30.74 -10.44
N ASN A 89 5.48 30.14 -11.63
CA ASN A 89 5.26 30.87 -12.89
C ASN A 89 3.84 31.42 -12.98
N GLU A 90 2.82 30.64 -12.59
CA GLU A 90 1.43 31.10 -12.54
C GLU A 90 1.24 32.26 -11.53
N GLU A 91 1.85 32.17 -10.34
CA GLU A 91 1.80 33.25 -9.36
C GLU A 91 2.50 34.53 -9.85
N ASN A 92 3.59 34.41 -10.59
CA ASN A 92 4.31 35.55 -11.14
C ASN A 92 3.50 36.23 -12.27
N GLU A 93 2.82 35.47 -13.12
CA GLU A 93 1.91 36.04 -14.15
C GLU A 93 0.76 36.83 -13.52
N VAL A 94 0.15 36.34 -12.44
CA VAL A 94 -0.98 37.04 -11.78
C VAL A 94 -0.54 38.35 -11.11
N LYS A 95 0.67 38.40 -10.55
CA LYS A 95 1.24 39.61 -9.92
C LYS A 95 1.56 40.70 -10.96
N SER A 96 2.06 40.33 -12.14
CA SER A 96 2.29 41.28 -13.24
C SER A 96 0.99 41.85 -13.83
N ASN A 97 -0.11 41.11 -13.76
CA ASN A 97 -1.39 41.52 -14.36
C ASN A 97 -2.24 42.40 -13.43
N THR A 98 -2.01 42.34 -12.10
CA THR A 98 -2.74 43.13 -11.09
C THR A 98 -2.10 44.50 -10.81
N THR A 99 -0.86 44.74 -11.25
CA THR A 99 -0.13 46.01 -11.01
C THR A 99 -0.24 46.99 -12.19
N ARG A 100 -1.31 46.92 -12.99
CA ARG A 100 -1.53 47.84 -14.10
C ARG A 100 -2.85 48.59 -13.98
#